data_AF-A0A950Z6L6-F1
#
_entry.id   AF-A0A950Z6L6-F1
#
_cell.length_a   1.000
_cell.length_b   1.000
_cell.length_c   1.000
_cell.angle_alpha   90.00
_cell.angle_beta   90.00
_cell.angle_gamma   90.00
#
_symmetry.space_group_name_H-M   'P 1'
#
loop_
_entity.id
_entity.type
_entity.pdbx_description
1 polymer ?
#
loop_
_entity_poly.entity_id
_entity_poly.type
_entity_poly.pdbx_seq_one_letter_code
_entity_poly.pdbx_strand_id
1 'polypeptide(L)'
;MGNDSDSSSRRDLMKRLVTAGALMAARSDGASGERPNLLYIHSHDTGRYIQPYGFAVPTPNLQKLASESILLRQAFDAAPTCSPSRSALLTGQCPHNNGMFGLAHRGFSLNDYNQHILHWLRPHGYRSTLIGVQHIAKDPAVIGYDEIVATHGVHVAQVAPAAVRFLKQGPKQPFFLDVGFHETHREFAPPGAQDDERCTEAPVPIPDSLATRGDMAAFHATARILDQGVGAVLDALASAGLADNTLVISTTDHGIAFPDMKCNLTVHGTSVYLIIRGPGGFKGGKVCDAMISQMDLYPTICELLNIEQPSWLQGKSLMPVIRGDRNELHEEIFAEVNYHA
;
A
#
# COMPACT_ATOMS: atom_id res chain seq x y z
N MET A 1 -11.71 -55.80 -69.04
CA MET A 1 -11.52 -54.59 -69.88
C MET A 1 -10.51 -53.71 -69.16
N GLY A 2 -9.31 -53.50 -69.75
CA GLY A 2 -8.24 -52.55 -69.36
C GLY A 2 -7.58 -52.79 -67.99
N ASN A 3 -6.34 -53.30 -67.84
CA ASN A 3 -5.03 -52.68 -68.15
C ASN A 3 -4.96 -51.20 -67.68
N ASP A 4 -4.02 -50.75 -66.83
CA ASP A 4 -2.58 -51.02 -66.81
C ASP A 4 -1.93 -50.92 -65.41
N SER A 5 -0.83 -51.64 -65.31
CA SER A 5 0.23 -51.61 -64.30
C SER A 5 1.07 -50.33 -64.33
N ASP A 6 1.57 -49.87 -63.18
CA ASP A 6 2.99 -49.52 -63.10
C ASP A 6 3.56 -49.75 -61.70
N SER A 7 4.77 -50.29 -61.70
CA SER A 7 5.53 -50.78 -60.58
C SER A 7 6.77 -49.91 -60.41
N SER A 8 7.01 -49.34 -59.23
CA SER A 8 8.40 -49.04 -58.84
C SER A 8 8.60 -48.97 -57.33
N SER A 9 9.31 -49.98 -56.85
CA SER A 9 10.45 -49.85 -55.93
C SER A 9 10.22 -49.53 -54.45
N ARG A 10 10.49 -50.56 -53.64
CA ARG A 10 10.61 -50.65 -52.18
C ARG A 10 11.90 -50.04 -51.58
N ARG A 11 12.52 -49.03 -52.19
CA ARG A 11 13.75 -48.42 -51.63
C ARG A 11 13.82 -46.95 -51.96
N ASP A 12 13.20 -46.13 -51.12
CA ASP A 12 13.86 -44.97 -50.53
C ASP A 12 12.94 -44.24 -49.55
N LEU A 13 13.56 -43.63 -48.55
CA LEU A 13 12.96 -42.67 -47.60
C LEU A 13 12.29 -43.22 -46.34
N MET A 14 13.01 -44.10 -45.62
CA MET A 14 13.15 -43.90 -44.18
C MET A 14 13.87 -42.55 -43.94
N LYS A 15 13.10 -41.50 -43.59
CA LYS A 15 13.47 -40.30 -42.80
C LYS A 15 12.42 -39.21 -43.06
N ARG A 16 12.01 -38.52 -41.98
CA ARG A 16 11.11 -37.33 -41.90
C ARG A 16 9.64 -37.72 -41.68
N LEU A 17 8.89 -37.23 -40.71
CA LEU A 17 9.02 -36.11 -39.76
C LEU A 17 8.08 -36.42 -38.58
N VAL A 18 8.62 -36.61 -37.37
CA VAL A 18 7.86 -36.38 -36.13
C VAL A 18 7.97 -34.88 -35.88
N THR A 19 6.98 -34.12 -36.35
CA THR A 19 6.90 -32.70 -36.02
C THR A 19 6.26 -32.59 -34.64
N ALA A 20 7.10 -32.58 -33.62
CA ALA A 20 6.74 -32.06 -32.31
C ALA A 20 6.29 -30.60 -32.52
N GLY A 21 5.01 -30.33 -32.26
CA GLY A 21 4.49 -28.98 -32.21
C GLY A 21 5.10 -28.27 -31.00
N ALA A 22 6.24 -27.63 -31.21
CA ALA A 22 6.74 -26.61 -30.30
C ALA A 22 5.75 -25.45 -30.35
N LEU A 23 4.89 -25.36 -29.33
CA LEU A 23 4.15 -24.15 -29.01
C LEU A 23 5.22 -23.08 -28.77
N MET A 24 5.44 -22.21 -29.76
CA MET A 24 6.22 -21.00 -29.54
C MET A 24 5.44 -20.15 -28.54
N ALA A 25 5.83 -20.26 -27.27
CA ALA A 25 5.57 -19.20 -26.31
C ALA A 25 6.12 -17.92 -26.93
N ALA A 26 5.23 -17.01 -27.31
CA ALA A 26 5.60 -15.65 -27.62
C ALA A 26 6.40 -15.14 -26.43
N ARG A 27 7.71 -15.00 -26.60
CA ARG A 27 8.52 -14.24 -25.68
C ARG A 27 7.98 -12.82 -25.74
N SER A 28 7.24 -12.43 -24.71
CA SER A 28 7.00 -11.03 -24.45
C SER A 28 8.37 -10.39 -24.26
N ASP A 29 8.79 -9.60 -25.24
CA ASP A 29 9.83 -8.59 -25.07
C ASP A 29 9.31 -7.54 -24.07
N GLY A 30 9.24 -7.93 -22.79
CA GLY A 30 9.17 -7.01 -21.67
C GLY A 30 10.60 -6.63 -21.35
N ALA A 31 10.95 -5.37 -21.56
CA ALA A 31 12.27 -4.81 -21.28
C ALA A 31 12.88 -5.43 -20.02
N SER A 32 14.17 -5.79 -20.10
CA SER A 32 15.01 -6.09 -18.93
C SER A 32 15.23 -4.80 -18.11
N GLY A 33 14.13 -4.19 -17.67
CA GLY A 33 14.10 -3.05 -16.78
C GLY A 33 14.47 -3.51 -15.38
N GLU A 34 15.29 -2.70 -14.72
CA GLU A 34 15.60 -2.85 -13.30
C GLU A 34 14.31 -3.05 -12.50
N ARG A 35 14.26 -4.04 -11.61
CA ARG A 35 13.08 -4.28 -10.77
C ARG A 35 12.78 -3.00 -9.97
N PRO A 36 11.50 -2.58 -9.86
CA PRO A 36 11.19 -1.36 -9.16
C PRO A 36 11.31 -1.54 -7.65
N ASN A 37 11.75 -0.50 -6.96
CA ASN A 37 11.73 -0.44 -5.51
C ASN A 37 10.30 -0.25 -5.02
N LEU A 38 10.04 -0.64 -3.78
CA LEU A 38 8.76 -0.45 -3.10
C LEU A 38 8.98 0.44 -1.88
N LEU A 39 8.25 1.54 -1.82
CA LEU A 39 8.23 2.46 -0.69
C LEU A 39 6.81 2.52 -0.14
N TYR A 40 6.62 1.91 1.02
CA TYR A 40 5.37 1.94 1.77
C TYR A 40 5.48 3.01 2.85
N ILE A 41 4.79 4.13 2.66
CA ILE A 41 4.71 5.22 3.64
C ILE A 41 3.33 5.18 4.26
N HIS A 42 3.26 5.11 5.57
CA HIS A 42 1.97 5.12 6.24
C HIS A 42 1.93 5.97 7.49
N SER A 43 0.73 6.46 7.76
CA SER A 43 0.35 7.20 8.96
C SER A 43 -0.44 6.29 9.92
N HIS A 44 -0.98 6.89 10.98
CA HIS A 44 -1.87 6.27 11.96
C HIS A 44 -3.11 7.16 12.14
N ASP A 45 -4.32 6.62 12.04
CA ASP A 45 -5.57 7.35 12.30
C ASP A 45 -5.80 8.61 11.43
N THR A 46 -5.52 8.59 10.13
CA THR A 46 -5.71 9.79 9.27
C THR A 46 -7.01 9.77 8.47
N GLY A 47 -7.60 8.59 8.25
CA GLY A 47 -8.73 8.40 7.34
C GLY A 47 -8.51 9.06 5.97
N ARG A 48 -9.54 9.73 5.45
CA ARG A 48 -9.46 10.59 4.25
C ARG A 48 -9.38 12.08 4.59
N TYR A 49 -9.16 12.48 5.85
CA TYR A 49 -9.35 13.86 6.34
C TYR A 49 -8.16 14.77 6.03
N ILE A 50 -7.71 14.79 4.77
CA ILE A 50 -6.54 15.55 4.29
C ILE A 50 -6.85 16.27 2.97
N GLN A 51 -6.04 17.27 2.63
CA GLN A 51 -6.23 18.14 1.46
C GLN A 51 -6.54 17.41 0.14
N PRO A 52 -5.83 16.32 -0.25
CA PRO A 52 -6.09 15.63 -1.51
C PRO A 52 -7.52 15.08 -1.66
N TYR A 53 -8.22 14.89 -0.54
CA TYR A 53 -9.57 14.34 -0.50
C TYR A 53 -10.65 15.43 -0.32
N GLY A 54 -10.26 16.71 -0.44
CA GLY A 54 -11.18 17.84 -0.39
C GLY A 54 -11.42 18.42 1.00
N PHE A 55 -10.73 17.92 2.03
CA PHE A 55 -10.82 18.49 3.38
C PHE A 55 -9.91 19.72 3.53
N ALA A 56 -10.35 20.71 4.30
CA ALA A 56 -9.59 21.94 4.58
C ALA A 56 -8.46 21.71 5.61
N VAL A 57 -7.70 20.63 5.46
CA VAL A 57 -6.56 20.24 6.30
C VAL A 57 -5.29 20.38 5.48
N PRO A 58 -4.48 21.45 5.67
CA PRO A 58 -3.35 21.74 4.78
C PRO A 58 -2.27 20.65 4.81
N THR A 59 -2.16 19.91 3.71
CA THR A 59 -1.15 18.86 3.50
C THR A 59 -0.54 19.00 2.09
N PRO A 60 0.24 20.06 1.84
CA PRO A 60 0.70 20.41 0.49
C PRO A 60 1.63 19.37 -0.14
N ASN A 61 2.40 18.59 0.65
CA ASN A 61 3.27 17.56 0.10
C ASN A 61 2.46 16.35 -0.39
N LEU A 62 1.44 15.93 0.38
CA LEU A 62 0.48 14.92 -0.03
C LEU A 62 -0.37 15.40 -1.21
N GLN A 63 -0.71 16.70 -1.26
CA GLN A 63 -1.39 17.30 -2.41
C GLN A 63 -0.53 17.27 -3.67
N LYS A 64 0.75 17.61 -3.56
CA LYS A 64 1.72 17.48 -4.65
C LYS A 64 1.84 16.02 -5.10
N LEU A 65 2.01 15.08 -4.17
CA LEU A 65 2.04 13.65 -4.47
C LEU A 65 0.78 13.26 -5.26
N ALA A 66 -0.42 13.56 -4.76
CA ALA A 66 -1.67 13.25 -5.45
C ALA A 66 -1.73 13.81 -6.88
N SER A 67 -1.25 15.04 -7.10
CA SER A 67 -1.25 15.68 -8.42
C SER A 67 -0.32 15.01 -9.46
N GLU A 68 0.67 14.25 -9.00
CA GLU A 68 1.62 13.52 -9.85
C GLU A 68 1.27 12.03 -10.00
N SER A 69 0.29 11.55 -9.23
CA SER A 69 0.05 10.13 -8.93
C SER A 69 -1.34 9.66 -9.36
N ILE A 70 -1.73 8.46 -8.91
CA ILE A 70 -3.12 8.03 -8.88
C ILE A 70 -3.67 8.24 -7.47
N LEU A 71 -4.73 9.03 -7.34
CA LEU A 71 -5.51 9.20 -6.12
C LEU A 71 -6.69 8.24 -6.12
N LEU A 72 -6.75 7.30 -5.17
CA LEU A 72 -7.82 6.31 -5.08
C LEU A 72 -8.88 6.80 -4.09
N ARG A 73 -9.97 7.38 -4.59
CA ARG A 73 -10.98 8.06 -3.76
C ARG A 73 -11.88 7.11 -2.97
N GLN A 74 -12.03 5.88 -3.43
CA GLN A 74 -12.87 4.85 -2.80
C GLN A 74 -12.03 3.68 -2.26
N ALA A 75 -11.01 4.01 -1.46
CA ALA A 75 -10.16 3.03 -0.78
C ALA A 75 -10.58 2.77 0.66
N PHE A 76 -10.70 1.49 1.03
CA PHE A 76 -11.18 1.07 2.34
C PHE A 76 -10.23 0.08 3.01
N ASP A 77 -10.10 0.17 4.33
CA ASP A 77 -9.48 -0.87 5.13
C ASP A 77 -10.37 -2.13 5.21
N ALA A 78 -9.79 -3.25 5.67
CA ALA A 78 -10.54 -4.47 5.94
C ALA A 78 -10.99 -4.57 7.42
N ALA A 79 -10.47 -3.69 8.28
CA ALA A 79 -10.84 -3.63 9.69
C ALA A 79 -10.38 -2.29 10.29
N PRO A 80 -11.28 -1.46 10.83
CA PRO A 80 -10.98 -0.09 11.27
C PRO A 80 -10.28 -0.03 12.64
N THR A 81 -9.27 -0.87 12.83
CA THR A 81 -8.43 -0.99 14.03
C THR A 81 -6.98 -1.20 13.62
N CYS A 82 -6.02 -0.67 14.38
CA CYS A 82 -4.64 -0.46 13.92
C CYS A 82 -3.95 -1.75 13.43
N SER A 83 -3.78 -2.74 14.31
CA SER A 83 -3.10 -4.01 13.94
C SER A 83 -3.86 -4.83 12.90
N PRO A 84 -5.19 -5.04 13.03
CA PRO A 84 -5.96 -5.79 12.03
C PRO A 84 -6.00 -5.15 10.64
N SER A 85 -6.10 -3.82 10.54
CA SER A 85 -6.03 -3.13 9.23
C SER A 85 -4.69 -3.38 8.55
N ARG A 86 -3.59 -3.11 9.27
CA ARG A 86 -2.23 -3.22 8.76
C ARG A 86 -1.90 -4.65 8.36
N SER A 87 -2.32 -5.63 9.15
CA SER A 87 -2.12 -7.03 8.80
C SER A 87 -2.88 -7.40 7.53
N ALA A 88 -4.09 -6.89 7.34
CA ALA A 88 -4.87 -7.20 6.15
C ALA A 88 -4.21 -6.68 4.87
N LEU A 89 -3.69 -5.45 4.90
CA LEU A 89 -2.90 -4.88 3.81
C LEU A 89 -1.65 -5.75 3.53
N LEU A 90 -0.86 -6.04 4.56
CA LEU A 90 0.46 -6.65 4.42
C LEU A 90 0.44 -8.16 4.17
N THR A 91 -0.69 -8.82 4.42
CA THR A 91 -0.90 -10.27 4.16
C THR A 91 -1.87 -10.54 3.02
N GLY A 92 -2.64 -9.54 2.58
CA GLY A 92 -3.68 -9.67 1.56
C GLY A 92 -4.87 -10.52 2.01
N GLN A 93 -5.07 -10.66 3.32
CA GLN A 93 -6.11 -11.49 3.93
C GLN A 93 -6.90 -10.71 4.96
N CYS A 94 -8.18 -11.01 5.12
CA CYS A 94 -8.97 -10.47 6.22
C CYS A 94 -8.41 -10.91 7.59
N PRO A 95 -8.60 -10.10 8.65
CA PRO A 95 -8.07 -10.43 9.97
C PRO A 95 -8.50 -11.79 10.53
N HIS A 96 -9.73 -12.24 10.28
CA HIS A 96 -10.19 -13.56 10.72
C HIS A 96 -9.47 -14.74 10.05
N ASN A 97 -8.83 -14.51 8.89
CA ASN A 97 -8.00 -15.51 8.23
C ASN A 97 -6.52 -15.38 8.61
N ASN A 98 -5.99 -14.14 8.66
CA ASN A 98 -4.57 -13.92 9.00
C ASN A 98 -4.26 -14.06 10.50
N GLY A 99 -5.29 -14.09 11.36
CA GLY A 99 -5.18 -14.32 12.81
C GLY A 99 -5.10 -13.06 13.66
N MET A 100 -4.96 -11.88 13.05
CA MET A 100 -4.87 -10.60 13.77
C MET A 100 -6.25 -10.13 14.24
N PHE A 101 -6.86 -10.82 15.20
CA PHE A 101 -8.20 -10.47 15.69
C PHE A 101 -8.26 -9.18 16.52
N GLY A 102 -7.12 -8.62 16.93
CA GLY A 102 -7.05 -7.43 17.76
C GLY A 102 -5.66 -6.82 17.79
N LEU A 103 -5.39 -5.99 18.80
CA LEU A 103 -4.17 -5.18 18.84
C LEU A 103 -2.94 -6.00 19.24
N ALA A 104 -1.84 -5.87 18.48
CA ALA A 104 -0.62 -6.64 18.69
C ALA A 104 0.00 -6.41 20.08
N HIS A 105 -0.06 -5.18 20.58
CA HIS A 105 0.42 -4.84 21.92
C HIS A 105 -0.46 -5.40 23.06
N ARG A 106 -1.68 -5.87 22.74
CA ARG A 106 -2.58 -6.58 23.66
C ARG A 106 -2.49 -8.11 23.57
N GLY A 107 -1.52 -8.63 22.82
CA GLY A 107 -1.22 -10.07 22.76
C GLY A 107 -1.81 -10.81 21.56
N PHE A 108 -2.50 -10.12 20.65
CA PHE A 108 -2.89 -10.71 19.36
C PHE A 108 -1.68 -10.80 18.41
N SER A 109 -1.70 -11.76 17.50
CA SER A 109 -0.60 -12.02 16.56
C SER A 109 -1.13 -12.62 15.26
N LEU A 110 -0.33 -12.58 14.20
CA LEU A 110 -0.62 -13.35 12.99
C LEU A 110 -0.53 -14.85 13.27
N ASN A 111 -1.31 -15.62 12.51
CA ASN A 111 -1.21 -17.08 12.46
C ASN A 111 0.14 -17.52 11.87
N ASP A 112 0.59 -16.81 10.83
CA ASP A 112 1.87 -17.08 10.16
C ASP A 112 2.49 -15.78 9.62
N TYR A 113 3.61 -15.36 10.20
CA TYR A 113 4.34 -14.19 9.73
C TYR A 113 4.96 -14.39 8.34
N ASN A 114 5.13 -15.62 7.85
CA ASN A 114 5.62 -15.88 6.48
C ASN A 114 4.64 -15.43 5.40
N GLN A 115 3.37 -15.18 5.75
CA GLN A 115 2.37 -14.63 4.83
C GLN A 115 2.51 -13.12 4.63
N HIS A 116 3.35 -12.45 5.41
CA HIS A 116 3.66 -11.03 5.22
C HIS A 116 4.40 -10.81 3.90
N ILE A 117 4.03 -9.74 3.16
CA ILE A 117 4.51 -9.44 1.81
C ILE A 117 6.03 -9.49 1.65
N LEU A 118 6.78 -9.05 2.66
CA LEU A 118 8.25 -9.08 2.65
C LEU A 118 8.82 -10.48 2.37
N HIS A 119 8.19 -11.55 2.88
CA HIS A 119 8.71 -12.91 2.70
C HIS A 119 8.49 -13.42 1.30
N TRP A 120 7.47 -12.90 0.61
CA TRP A 120 7.22 -13.21 -0.78
C TRP A 120 8.10 -12.40 -1.73
N LEU A 121 8.48 -11.18 -1.33
CA LEU A 121 9.40 -10.34 -2.09
C LEU A 121 10.87 -10.83 -1.98
N ARG A 122 11.26 -11.40 -0.83
CA ARG A 122 12.65 -11.81 -0.56
C ARG A 122 13.24 -12.77 -1.59
N PRO A 123 12.58 -13.87 -2.01
CA PRO A 123 13.07 -14.75 -3.08
C PRO A 123 13.31 -14.07 -4.43
N HIS A 124 12.69 -12.90 -4.64
CA HIS A 124 12.82 -12.10 -5.85
C HIS A 124 13.88 -10.98 -5.73
N GLY A 125 14.74 -11.05 -4.71
CA GLY A 125 15.91 -10.18 -4.55
C GLY A 125 15.64 -8.88 -3.80
N TYR A 126 14.46 -8.71 -3.21
CA TYR A 126 14.14 -7.55 -2.40
C TYR A 126 14.76 -7.65 -1.01
N ARG A 127 15.35 -6.56 -0.55
CA ARG A 127 15.70 -6.37 0.86
C ARG A 127 14.68 -5.48 1.55
N SER A 128 14.16 -5.97 2.66
CA SER A 128 13.14 -5.32 3.46
C SER A 128 13.75 -4.52 4.61
N THR A 129 13.31 -3.28 4.78
CA THR A 129 13.76 -2.41 5.86
C THR A 129 12.56 -1.73 6.51
N LEU A 130 12.46 -1.83 7.84
CA LEU A 130 11.48 -1.13 8.66
C LEU A 130 12.10 0.10 9.33
N ILE A 131 11.45 1.26 9.19
CA ILE A 131 11.78 2.50 9.89
C ILE A 131 10.51 3.10 10.49
N GLY A 132 10.41 3.10 11.81
CA GLY A 132 9.24 3.61 12.53
C GLY A 132 8.25 2.52 12.94
N VAL A 133 6.95 2.81 12.89
CA VAL A 133 5.90 1.92 13.42
C VAL A 133 5.45 0.87 12.40
N GLN A 134 5.20 -0.37 12.85
CA GLN A 134 4.57 -1.44 12.04
C GLN A 134 3.23 -1.91 12.63
N HIS A 135 3.14 -1.98 13.97
CA HIS A 135 1.95 -2.31 14.78
C HIS A 135 1.18 -3.61 14.47
N ILE A 136 1.74 -4.58 13.78
CA ILE A 136 1.24 -5.95 13.57
C ILE A 136 1.94 -7.02 14.44
N ALA A 137 3.01 -6.66 15.16
CA ALA A 137 3.66 -7.53 16.15
C ALA A 137 4.06 -6.75 17.40
N LYS A 138 4.11 -7.41 18.57
CA LYS A 138 4.66 -6.82 19.79
C LYS A 138 6.19 -6.63 19.68
N ASP A 139 6.87 -7.65 19.18
CA ASP A 139 8.28 -7.60 18.83
C ASP A 139 8.42 -7.55 17.31
N PRO A 140 8.92 -6.45 16.71
CA PRO A 140 9.04 -6.35 15.27
C PRO A 140 10.00 -7.37 14.67
N ALA A 141 10.92 -7.95 15.45
CA ALA A 141 11.85 -8.97 14.96
C ALA A 141 11.13 -10.24 14.46
N VAL A 142 9.96 -10.58 15.01
CA VAL A 142 9.23 -11.79 14.59
C VAL A 142 8.59 -11.67 13.21
N ILE A 143 8.42 -10.45 12.69
CA ILE A 143 7.88 -10.22 11.35
C ILE A 143 8.90 -10.62 10.28
N GLY A 144 10.19 -10.50 10.61
CA GLY A 144 11.29 -10.96 9.77
C GLY A 144 11.74 -9.96 8.72
N TYR A 145 11.70 -8.65 8.98
CA TYR A 145 12.42 -7.67 8.14
C TYR A 145 13.93 -7.99 8.12
N ASP A 146 14.59 -7.74 6.99
CA ASP A 146 16.05 -7.94 6.88
C ASP A 146 16.83 -6.87 7.66
N GLU A 147 16.22 -5.70 7.88
CA GLU A 147 16.75 -4.62 8.71
C GLU A 147 15.62 -3.89 9.44
N ILE A 148 15.79 -3.67 10.75
CA ILE A 148 14.92 -2.80 11.54
C ILE A 148 15.78 -1.64 12.03
N VAL A 149 15.55 -0.44 11.50
CA VAL A 149 16.32 0.74 11.86
C VAL A 149 15.82 1.27 13.20
N ALA A 150 16.67 1.19 14.22
CA ALA A 150 16.38 1.75 15.52
C ALA A 150 16.25 3.28 15.43
N THR A 151 15.08 3.79 15.80
CA THR A 151 14.80 5.21 15.96
C THR A 151 14.51 5.52 17.42
N HIS A 152 14.87 6.72 17.89
CA HIS A 152 14.57 7.17 19.26
C HIS A 152 13.10 7.61 19.41
N GLY A 153 12.17 6.82 18.86
CA GLY A 153 10.75 7.16 18.75
C GLY A 153 10.17 6.88 17.37
N VAL A 154 8.84 6.89 17.28
CA VAL A 154 8.07 6.57 16.06
C VAL A 154 7.43 7.80 15.41
N HIS A 155 7.73 9.00 15.92
CA HIS A 155 7.23 10.25 15.38
C HIS A 155 8.04 10.70 14.16
N VAL A 156 7.44 11.53 13.31
CA VAL A 156 8.08 12.16 12.13
C VAL A 156 9.48 12.70 12.45
N ALA A 157 9.65 13.36 13.60
CA ALA A 157 10.92 13.98 14.00
C ALA A 157 12.10 13.00 14.08
N GLN A 158 11.85 11.70 14.35
CA GLN A 158 12.89 10.67 14.36
C GLN A 158 12.86 9.79 13.11
N VAL A 159 11.67 9.46 12.61
CA VAL A 159 11.47 8.53 11.49
C VAL A 159 11.89 9.16 10.16
N ALA A 160 11.47 10.39 9.86
CA ALA A 160 11.76 11.01 8.57
C ALA A 160 13.27 11.20 8.35
N PRO A 161 14.09 11.70 9.31
CA PRO A 161 15.53 11.76 9.13
C PRO A 161 16.19 10.40 8.93
N ALA A 162 15.67 9.33 9.55
CA ALA A 162 16.20 7.97 9.36
C ALA A 162 15.91 7.44 7.95
N ALA A 163 14.68 7.61 7.46
CA ALA A 163 14.31 7.25 6.09
C ALA A 163 15.09 8.07 5.04
N VAL A 164 15.27 9.38 5.28
CA VAL A 164 16.10 10.25 4.43
C VAL A 164 17.54 9.74 4.37
N ARG A 165 18.14 9.32 5.50
CA ARG A 165 19.49 8.75 5.53
C ARG A 165 19.57 7.45 4.74
N PHE A 166 18.61 6.54 4.90
CA PHE A 166 18.55 5.29 4.14
C PHE A 166 18.53 5.56 2.63
N LEU A 167 17.66 6.45 2.17
CA LEU A 167 17.55 6.77 0.74
C LEU A 167 18.81 7.44 0.19
N LYS A 168 19.44 8.33 0.98
CA LYS A 168 20.71 8.99 0.61
C LYS A 168 21.90 8.04 0.52
N GLN A 169 21.88 6.88 1.19
CA GLN A 169 22.91 5.86 1.01
C GLN A 169 22.86 5.24 -0.40
N GLY A 170 21.77 5.43 -1.14
CA GLY A 170 21.63 4.97 -2.52
C GLY A 170 21.63 3.44 -2.62
N PRO A 171 20.63 2.76 -2.03
CA PRO A 171 20.52 1.30 -2.09
C PRO A 171 20.58 0.83 -3.55
N LYS A 172 21.42 -0.18 -3.81
CA LYS A 172 21.71 -0.69 -5.16
C LYS A 172 20.88 -1.89 -5.57
N GLN A 173 20.32 -2.59 -4.59
CA GLN A 173 19.42 -3.70 -4.82
C GLN A 173 17.97 -3.26 -4.60
N PRO A 174 16.99 -3.91 -5.25
CA PRO A 174 15.59 -3.63 -5.02
C PRO A 174 15.25 -3.71 -3.53
N PHE A 175 14.48 -2.75 -3.05
CA PHE A 175 14.12 -2.69 -1.63
C PHE A 175 12.61 -2.64 -1.42
N PHE A 176 12.17 -3.13 -0.26
CA PHE A 176 10.87 -2.84 0.34
C PHE A 176 11.13 -2.00 1.59
N LEU A 177 10.92 -0.70 1.48
CA LEU A 177 11.12 0.25 2.58
C LEU A 177 9.76 0.58 3.19
N ASP A 178 9.59 0.17 4.44
CA ASP A 178 8.42 0.44 5.27
C ASP A 178 8.73 1.64 6.19
N VAL A 179 8.04 2.76 5.95
CA VAL A 179 8.19 4.02 6.69
C VAL A 179 6.88 4.33 7.40
N GLY A 180 6.85 4.02 8.69
CA GLY A 180 5.67 4.20 9.52
C GLY A 180 5.79 5.38 10.47
N PHE A 181 4.89 6.34 10.31
CA PHE A 181 4.74 7.48 11.23
C PHE A 181 3.66 7.22 12.28
N HIS A 182 3.90 7.72 13.50
CA HIS A 182 2.89 7.73 14.56
C HIS A 182 1.79 8.76 14.30
N GLU A 183 2.12 9.86 13.65
CA GLU A 183 1.14 10.85 13.22
C GLU A 183 0.16 10.21 12.20
N THR A 184 -1.14 10.44 12.29
CA THR A 184 -1.90 11.38 13.14
C THR A 184 -2.61 10.70 14.32
N HIS A 185 -2.00 9.75 15.02
CA HIS A 185 -2.61 9.14 16.21
C HIS A 185 -2.85 10.18 17.33
N ARG A 186 -3.77 9.88 18.26
CA ARG A 186 -4.10 10.75 19.41
C ARG A 186 -2.92 11.00 20.36
N GLU A 187 -3.11 12.06 21.14
CA GLU A 187 -2.12 13.04 21.62
C GLU A 187 -1.66 13.97 20.48
N PHE A 188 -2.63 14.71 19.94
CA PHE A 188 -2.39 15.65 18.85
C PHE A 188 -1.47 16.80 19.26
N ALA A 189 -0.71 17.31 18.30
CA ALA A 189 0.08 18.52 18.45
C ALA A 189 -0.82 19.74 18.74
N PRO A 190 -0.37 20.69 19.58
CA PRO A 190 -1.14 21.88 19.86
C PRO A 190 -1.37 22.71 18.58
N PRO A 191 -2.59 23.24 18.36
CA PRO A 191 -2.90 24.03 17.18
C PRO A 191 -2.10 25.33 17.14
N GLY A 192 -1.67 25.73 15.93
CA GLY A 192 -1.04 27.02 15.69
C GLY A 192 -2.07 28.10 15.34
N ALA A 193 -1.62 29.33 15.11
CA ALA A 193 -2.50 30.44 14.74
C ALA A 193 -3.30 30.19 13.44
N GLN A 194 -2.79 29.36 12.52
CA GLN A 194 -3.52 28.97 11.31
C GLN A 194 -4.62 27.91 11.53
N ASP A 195 -4.64 27.27 12.70
CA ASP A 195 -5.60 26.24 13.10
C ASP A 195 -6.53 26.81 14.18
N ASP A 196 -7.11 27.99 13.92
CA ASP A 196 -8.05 28.62 14.85
C ASP A 196 -9.32 27.79 14.97
N GLU A 197 -9.62 27.29 16.17
CA GLU A 197 -10.81 26.48 16.44
C GLU A 197 -12.13 27.20 16.10
N ARG A 198 -12.15 28.54 16.09
CA ARG A 198 -13.35 29.32 15.70
C ARG A 198 -13.63 29.21 14.20
N CYS A 199 -12.60 28.91 13.41
CA CYS A 199 -12.62 28.80 11.95
C CYS A 199 -12.48 27.35 11.46
N THR A 200 -12.27 26.40 12.37
CA THR A 200 -12.14 24.97 12.06
C THR A 200 -13.51 24.30 12.13
N GLU A 201 -13.81 23.41 11.19
CA GLU A 201 -15.05 22.63 11.21
C GLU A 201 -14.86 21.34 12.02
N ALA A 202 -15.87 20.96 12.82
CA ALA A 202 -15.89 19.64 13.43
C ALA A 202 -16.10 18.56 12.36
N PRO A 203 -15.48 17.38 12.49
CA PRO A 203 -15.63 16.32 11.50
C PRO A 203 -17.02 15.67 11.62
N VAL A 204 -17.73 15.52 10.51
CA VAL A 204 -19.03 14.80 10.47
C VAL A 204 -18.82 13.33 10.83
N PRO A 205 -19.66 12.71 11.68
CA PRO A 205 -20.97 13.18 12.17
C PRO A 205 -20.94 13.83 13.57
N ILE A 206 -19.77 14.24 14.05
CA ILE A 206 -19.60 14.76 15.40
C ILE A 206 -20.33 16.11 15.57
N PRO A 207 -21.03 16.34 16.70
CA PRO A 207 -21.66 17.63 16.98
C PRO A 207 -20.67 18.78 16.89
N ASP A 208 -21.10 19.85 16.23
CA ASP A 208 -20.27 21.02 16.00
C ASP A 208 -20.25 21.94 17.25
N SER A 209 -19.11 21.96 17.94
CA SER A 209 -18.89 22.69 19.19
C SER A 209 -17.45 23.20 19.26
N LEU A 210 -17.17 24.21 20.08
CA LEU A 210 -15.79 24.70 20.25
C LEU A 210 -14.83 23.58 20.69
N ALA A 211 -15.27 22.67 21.55
CA ALA A 211 -14.43 21.55 21.99
C ALA A 211 -14.08 20.60 20.84
N THR A 212 -15.05 20.27 19.99
CA THR A 212 -14.84 19.35 18.84
C THR A 212 -14.07 20.01 17.70
N ARG A 213 -14.28 21.31 17.48
CA ARG A 213 -13.45 22.12 16.57
C ARG A 213 -12.01 22.26 17.07
N GLY A 214 -11.80 22.45 18.37
CA GLY A 214 -10.47 22.52 18.99
C GLY A 214 -9.69 21.20 18.85
N ASP A 215 -10.35 20.06 19.03
CA ASP A 215 -9.74 18.74 18.80
C ASP A 215 -9.39 18.54 17.31
N MET A 216 -10.26 19.00 16.39
CA MET A 216 -9.97 18.95 14.95
C MET A 216 -8.84 19.92 14.54
N ALA A 217 -8.74 21.09 15.16
CA ALA A 217 -7.63 22.02 14.96
C ALA A 217 -6.29 21.40 15.38
N ALA A 218 -6.26 20.66 16.50
CA ALA A 218 -5.09 19.90 16.91
C ALA A 218 -4.76 18.76 15.91
N PHE A 219 -5.78 18.08 15.37
CA PHE A 219 -5.60 17.14 14.27
C PHE A 219 -4.97 17.81 13.04
N HIS A 220 -5.41 19.03 12.65
CA HIS A 220 -4.79 19.77 11.53
C HIS A 220 -3.30 20.04 11.76
N ALA A 221 -2.93 20.44 12.99
CA ALA A 221 -1.53 20.65 13.35
C ALA A 221 -0.71 19.36 13.23
N THR A 222 -1.27 18.24 13.67
CA THR A 222 -0.63 16.92 13.60
C THR A 222 -0.51 16.42 12.15
N ALA A 223 -1.55 16.60 11.33
CA ALA A 223 -1.54 16.26 9.91
C ALA A 223 -0.48 17.06 9.14
N ARG A 224 -0.22 18.31 9.53
CA ARG A 224 0.86 19.12 8.96
C ARG A 224 2.25 18.57 9.30
N ILE A 225 2.44 18.04 10.51
CA ILE A 225 3.69 17.36 10.90
C ILE A 225 3.88 16.10 10.06
N LEU A 226 2.84 15.27 9.92
CA LEU A 226 2.84 14.11 9.02
C LEU A 226 3.25 14.51 7.60
N ASP A 227 2.59 15.52 7.03
CA ASP A 227 2.83 15.99 5.66
C ASP A 227 4.29 16.44 5.44
N GLN A 228 4.90 17.12 6.41
CA GLN A 228 6.32 17.49 6.37
C GLN A 228 7.23 16.26 6.35
N GLY A 229 6.92 15.24 7.16
CA GLY A 229 7.66 13.98 7.20
C GLY A 229 7.57 13.23 5.87
N VAL A 230 6.37 13.12 5.32
CA VAL A 230 6.13 12.51 3.99
C VAL A 230 6.90 13.28 2.91
N GLY A 231 6.80 14.61 2.89
CA GLY A 231 7.53 15.46 1.96
C GLY A 231 9.04 15.24 2.00
N ALA A 232 9.63 15.20 3.20
CA ALA A 232 11.07 14.96 3.36
C ALA A 232 11.53 13.60 2.80
N VAL A 233 10.73 12.55 2.98
CA VAL A 233 11.03 11.22 2.43
C VAL A 233 10.92 11.21 0.91
N LEU A 234 9.87 11.83 0.35
CA LEU A 234 9.67 11.93 -1.09
C LEU A 234 10.78 12.76 -1.77
N ASP A 235 11.19 13.86 -1.17
CA ASP A 235 12.27 14.71 -1.66
C ASP A 235 13.62 13.99 -1.60
N ALA A 236 13.86 13.18 -0.57
CA ALA A 236 15.05 12.33 -0.49
C ALA A 236 15.07 11.25 -1.57
N LEU A 237 13.92 10.61 -1.83
CA LEU A 237 13.76 9.62 -2.90
C LEU A 237 14.07 10.24 -4.27
N ALA A 238 13.55 11.45 -4.53
CA ALA A 238 13.81 12.18 -5.76
C ALA A 238 15.27 12.61 -5.89
N SER A 239 15.84 13.16 -4.82
CA SER A 239 17.23 13.63 -4.78
C SER A 239 18.24 12.48 -4.91
N ALA A 240 17.87 11.26 -4.51
CA ALA A 240 18.66 10.04 -4.71
C ALA A 240 18.53 9.46 -6.14
N GLY A 241 17.69 10.05 -7.01
CA GLY A 241 17.44 9.55 -8.36
C GLY A 241 16.64 8.25 -8.41
N LEU A 242 15.99 7.86 -7.30
CA LEU A 242 15.26 6.59 -7.17
C LEU A 242 13.77 6.72 -7.53
N ALA A 243 13.27 7.96 -7.63
CA ALA A 243 11.86 8.29 -7.80
C ALA A 243 11.18 7.61 -9.00
N ASP A 244 11.86 7.49 -10.14
CA ASP A 244 11.24 6.94 -11.35
C ASP A 244 11.09 5.42 -11.35
N ASN A 245 11.98 4.72 -10.63
CA ASN A 245 11.98 3.27 -10.48
C ASN A 245 11.46 2.84 -9.11
N THR A 246 10.61 3.63 -8.45
CA THR A 246 10.02 3.28 -7.15
C THR A 246 8.50 3.38 -7.20
N LEU A 247 7.83 2.31 -6.80
CA LEU A 247 6.41 2.33 -6.46
C LEU A 247 6.27 2.86 -5.04
N VAL A 248 5.80 4.09 -4.92
CA VAL A 248 5.42 4.74 -3.67
C VAL A 248 3.95 4.47 -3.40
N ILE A 249 3.66 3.87 -2.25
CA ILE A 249 2.32 3.67 -1.72
C ILE A 249 2.23 4.53 -0.46
N SER A 250 1.36 5.54 -0.45
CA SER A 250 1.08 6.37 0.72
C SER A 250 -0.34 6.16 1.19
N THR A 251 -0.52 5.69 2.43
CA THR A 251 -1.84 5.35 2.99
C THR A 251 -1.91 5.54 4.51
N THR A 252 -3.09 5.37 5.08
CA THR A 252 -3.30 5.22 6.53
C THR A 252 -3.89 3.85 6.85
N ASP A 253 -3.97 3.48 8.12
CA ASP A 253 -4.58 2.22 8.56
C ASP A 253 -6.10 2.30 8.65
N HIS A 254 -6.67 3.38 9.18
CA HIS A 254 -8.12 3.54 9.28
C HIS A 254 -8.52 5.00 9.47
N GLY A 255 -9.80 5.23 9.73
CA GLY A 255 -10.39 6.53 10.05
C GLY A 255 -9.76 7.25 11.24
N ILE A 256 -10.06 8.55 11.36
CA ILE A 256 -9.57 9.39 12.46
C ILE A 256 -10.13 8.95 13.81
N ALA A 257 -9.43 9.28 14.89
CA ALA A 257 -9.76 8.86 16.25
C ALA A 257 -10.93 9.64 16.89
N PHE A 258 -12.03 9.83 16.17
CA PHE A 258 -13.26 10.46 16.67
C PHE A 258 -14.37 9.42 16.87
N PRO A 259 -15.39 9.71 17.70
CA PRO A 259 -16.56 8.82 17.86
C PRO A 259 -17.18 8.41 16.52
N ASP A 260 -17.70 7.19 16.43
CA ASP A 260 -18.29 6.60 15.21
C ASP A 260 -17.33 6.48 14.00
N MET A 261 -16.03 6.76 14.17
CA MET A 261 -15.01 6.64 13.13
C MET A 261 -14.06 5.47 13.45
N LYS A 262 -12.88 5.73 14.04
CA LYS A 262 -11.97 4.67 14.51
C LYS A 262 -12.76 3.60 15.29
N CYS A 263 -12.47 2.33 14.99
CA CYS A 263 -13.10 1.13 15.54
C CYS A 263 -14.55 0.86 15.13
N ASN A 264 -15.12 1.64 14.21
CA ASN A 264 -16.50 1.48 13.78
C ASN A 264 -16.58 1.15 12.29
N LEU A 265 -17.50 0.26 11.92
CA LEU A 265 -17.78 -0.15 10.54
C LEU A 265 -18.62 0.89 9.78
N THR A 266 -18.30 2.16 9.96
CA THR A 266 -18.90 3.27 9.20
C THR A 266 -17.98 3.68 8.06
N VAL A 267 -18.51 4.44 7.11
CA VAL A 267 -17.68 5.05 6.05
C VAL A 267 -16.54 5.89 6.63
N HIS A 268 -16.72 6.52 7.80
CA HIS A 268 -15.69 7.35 8.44
C HIS A 268 -14.60 6.54 9.11
N GLY A 269 -14.93 5.32 9.57
CA GLY A 269 -14.00 4.39 10.19
C GLY A 269 -13.18 3.60 9.19
N THR A 270 -13.79 3.14 8.10
CA THR A 270 -13.14 2.24 7.12
C THR A 270 -12.51 2.96 5.94
N SER A 271 -12.88 4.22 5.68
CA SER A 271 -12.31 4.99 4.57
C SER A 271 -10.90 5.46 4.86
N VAL A 272 -9.95 5.03 4.03
CA VAL A 272 -8.54 5.40 4.12
C VAL A 272 -8.14 6.28 2.95
N TYR A 273 -7.17 7.18 3.17
CA TYR A 273 -6.47 7.78 2.05
C TYR A 273 -5.53 6.75 1.43
N LEU A 274 -5.46 6.71 0.10
CA LEU A 274 -4.50 5.93 -0.65
C LEU A 274 -4.05 6.70 -1.91
N ILE A 275 -2.75 6.95 -2.00
CA ILE A 275 -2.11 7.61 -3.15
C ILE A 275 -0.96 6.70 -3.61
N ILE A 276 -0.96 6.33 -4.89
CA ILE A 276 0.05 5.44 -5.46
C ILE A 276 0.75 6.12 -6.63
N ARG A 277 2.09 6.15 -6.58
CA ARG A 277 2.96 6.78 -7.57
C ARG A 277 4.06 5.83 -8.00
N GLY A 278 4.29 5.62 -9.29
CA GLY A 278 5.45 4.87 -9.74
C GLY A 278 5.28 4.15 -11.08
N PRO A 279 6.07 3.10 -11.35
CA PRO A 279 5.99 2.32 -12.58
C PRO A 279 4.64 1.59 -12.69
N GLY A 280 4.32 1.04 -13.87
CA GLY A 280 3.08 0.27 -14.07
C GLY A 280 1.82 1.11 -14.32
N GLY A 281 1.98 2.38 -14.69
CA GLY A 281 0.85 3.27 -15.00
C GLY A 281 0.35 4.10 -13.80
N PHE A 282 0.99 3.97 -12.63
CA PHE A 282 0.72 4.78 -11.44
C PHE A 282 1.30 6.20 -11.53
N LYS A 283 1.05 6.93 -12.62
CA LYS A 283 1.49 8.33 -12.82
C LYS A 283 0.41 9.14 -13.53
N GLY A 284 0.53 10.46 -13.44
CA GLY A 284 -0.19 11.39 -14.33
C GLY A 284 -1.40 12.08 -13.72
N GLY A 285 -1.45 12.22 -12.39
CA GLY A 285 -2.46 13.04 -11.71
C GLY A 285 -3.89 12.58 -11.95
N LYS A 286 -4.11 11.26 -11.99
CA LYS A 286 -5.44 10.70 -12.25
C LYS A 286 -6.15 10.39 -10.95
N VAL A 287 -7.48 10.36 -11.05
CA VAL A 287 -8.36 9.94 -9.97
C VAL A 287 -8.99 8.60 -10.33
N CYS A 288 -9.02 7.68 -9.38
CA CYS A 288 -9.68 6.39 -9.50
C CYS A 288 -10.85 6.30 -8.51
N ASP A 289 -12.03 5.98 -9.03
CA ASP A 289 -13.28 5.86 -8.28
C ASP A 289 -13.76 4.41 -8.11
N ALA A 290 -13.01 3.43 -8.63
CA ALA A 290 -13.28 2.04 -8.35
C ALA A 290 -13.21 1.79 -6.83
N MET A 291 -14.15 1.01 -6.30
CA MET A 291 -14.07 0.57 -4.90
C MET A 291 -12.95 -0.43 -4.74
N ILE A 292 -12.06 -0.16 -3.78
CA ILE A 292 -10.89 -1.00 -3.50
C ILE A 292 -10.78 -1.28 -2.00
N SER A 293 -10.21 -2.44 -1.67
CA SER A 293 -9.75 -2.79 -0.33
C SER A 293 -8.24 -2.64 -0.27
N GLN A 294 -7.68 -2.29 0.88
CA GLN A 294 -6.22 -2.34 1.08
C GLN A 294 -5.61 -3.73 0.84
N MET A 295 -6.41 -4.80 0.98
CA MET A 295 -5.99 -6.17 0.63
C MET A 295 -5.64 -6.33 -0.86
N ASP A 296 -6.12 -5.43 -1.73
CA ASP A 296 -5.85 -5.41 -3.16
C ASP A 296 -4.40 -5.01 -3.49
N LEU A 297 -3.68 -4.38 -2.55
CA LEU A 297 -2.32 -3.90 -2.78
C LEU A 297 -1.32 -5.03 -2.97
N TYR A 298 -1.44 -6.12 -2.21
CA TYR A 298 -0.55 -7.27 -2.35
C TYR A 298 -0.66 -7.94 -3.73
N PRO A 299 -1.83 -8.39 -4.23
CA PRO A 299 -1.92 -8.97 -5.57
C PRO A 299 -1.53 -7.97 -6.67
N THR A 300 -1.74 -6.67 -6.45
CA THR A 300 -1.28 -5.61 -7.36
C THR A 300 0.24 -5.55 -7.46
N ILE A 301 0.95 -5.61 -6.33
CA ILE A 301 2.41 -5.65 -6.30
C ILE A 301 2.91 -6.92 -7.00
N CYS A 302 2.29 -8.07 -6.75
CA CYS A 302 2.65 -9.31 -7.43
C CYS A 302 2.51 -9.19 -8.96
N GLU A 303 1.37 -8.68 -9.46
CA GLU A 303 1.16 -8.50 -10.89
C GLU A 303 2.13 -7.47 -11.49
N LEU A 304 2.36 -6.34 -10.81
CA LEU A 304 3.30 -5.31 -11.25
C LEU A 304 4.72 -5.87 -11.41
N LEU A 305 5.16 -6.71 -10.48
CA LEU A 305 6.49 -7.31 -10.47
C LEU A 305 6.60 -8.56 -11.36
N ASN A 306 5.49 -8.98 -11.97
CA ASN A 306 5.36 -10.22 -12.73
C ASN A 306 5.86 -11.44 -11.93
N ILE A 307 5.41 -11.54 -10.68
CA ILE A 307 5.68 -12.68 -9.79
C ILE A 307 4.37 -13.42 -9.47
N GLU A 308 4.49 -14.72 -9.16
CA GLU A 308 3.34 -15.54 -8.83
C GLU A 308 2.60 -14.99 -7.61
N GLN A 309 1.28 -15.01 -7.63
CA GLN A 309 0.45 -14.59 -6.50
C GLN A 309 0.34 -15.75 -5.50
N PRO A 310 0.53 -15.51 -4.20
CA PRO A 310 0.22 -16.49 -3.18
C PRO A 310 -1.25 -16.95 -3.25
N SER A 311 -1.50 -18.23 -3.02
CA SER A 311 -2.84 -18.81 -3.12
C SER A 311 -3.83 -18.35 -2.04
N TRP A 312 -3.33 -17.74 -0.95
CA TRP A 312 -4.14 -17.24 0.15
C TRP A 312 -4.65 -15.81 -0.04
N LEU A 313 -4.17 -15.09 -1.07
CA LEU A 313 -4.60 -13.71 -1.29
C LEU A 313 -6.11 -13.64 -1.55
N GLN A 314 -6.77 -12.68 -0.91
CA GLN A 314 -8.22 -12.48 -1.01
C GLN A 314 -8.60 -11.20 -1.77
N GLY A 315 -7.65 -10.27 -1.93
CA GLY A 315 -7.83 -9.08 -2.76
C GLY A 315 -7.73 -9.38 -4.26
N LYS A 316 -7.96 -8.35 -5.07
CA LYS A 316 -7.80 -8.37 -6.53
C LYS A 316 -6.79 -7.32 -6.95
N SER A 317 -6.00 -7.61 -7.97
CA SER A 317 -5.05 -6.63 -8.52
C SER A 317 -5.77 -5.39 -9.06
N LEU A 318 -5.25 -4.20 -8.75
CA LEU A 318 -5.70 -2.91 -9.25
C LEU A 318 -5.33 -2.70 -10.73
N MET A 319 -4.38 -3.47 -11.28
CA MET A 319 -3.78 -3.21 -12.59
C MET A 319 -4.80 -3.08 -13.75
N PRO A 320 -5.88 -3.88 -13.84
CA PRO A 320 -6.90 -3.69 -14.88
C PRO A 320 -7.57 -2.31 -14.82
N VAL A 321 -7.80 -1.77 -13.62
CA VAL A 321 -8.37 -0.42 -13.45
C VAL A 321 -7.34 0.65 -13.80
N ILE A 322 -6.10 0.47 -13.36
CA ILE A 322 -5.02 1.43 -13.61
C ILE A 322 -4.66 1.54 -15.10
N ARG A 323 -4.74 0.42 -15.83
CA ARG A 323 -4.54 0.39 -17.29
C ARG A 323 -5.74 0.94 -18.08
N GLY A 324 -6.91 1.07 -17.44
CA GLY A 324 -8.15 1.49 -18.08
C GLY A 324 -8.90 0.34 -18.79
N ASP A 325 -8.53 -0.91 -18.51
CA ASP A 325 -9.20 -2.10 -19.04
C ASP A 325 -10.57 -2.33 -18.37
N ARG A 326 -10.74 -1.80 -17.16
CA ARG A 326 -11.99 -1.84 -16.38
C ARG A 326 -12.21 -0.53 -15.63
N ASN A 327 -13.48 -0.17 -15.42
CA ASN A 327 -13.85 1.00 -14.60
C ASN A 327 -14.12 0.64 -13.13
N GLU A 328 -14.39 -0.64 -12.85
CA GLU A 328 -14.75 -1.15 -11.53
C GLU A 328 -13.90 -2.38 -11.20
N LEU A 329 -13.60 -2.55 -9.91
CA LEU A 329 -12.85 -3.71 -9.38
C LEU A 329 -13.73 -4.61 -8.51
N HIS A 330 -14.47 -3.99 -7.59
CA HIS A 330 -15.43 -4.67 -6.72
C HIS A 330 -16.77 -3.96 -6.78
N GLU A 331 -17.85 -4.75 -6.74
CA GLU A 331 -19.23 -4.26 -6.58
C GLU A 331 -19.55 -3.97 -5.10
N GLU A 332 -18.77 -4.55 -4.18
CA GLU A 332 -18.96 -4.43 -2.74
C GLU A 332 -17.61 -4.57 -2.01
N ILE A 333 -17.52 -4.01 -0.81
CA ILE A 333 -16.34 -4.09 0.05
C ILE A 333 -16.76 -4.64 1.41
N PHE A 334 -15.89 -5.48 1.98
CA PHE A 334 -16.09 -6.09 3.28
C PHE A 334 -15.07 -5.55 4.28
N ALA A 335 -15.55 -5.26 5.49
CA ALA A 335 -14.73 -4.91 6.63
C ALA A 335 -15.29 -5.57 7.89
N GLU A 336 -14.42 -5.82 8.87
CA GLU A 336 -14.80 -6.44 10.13
C GLU A 336 -14.19 -5.76 11.35
N VAL A 337 -14.82 -5.94 12.51
CA VAL A 337 -14.27 -5.56 13.81
C VAL A 337 -14.47 -6.75 14.75
N ASN A 338 -13.38 -7.26 15.28
CA ASN A 338 -13.37 -8.38 16.22
C ASN A 338 -13.15 -7.85 17.64
N TYR A 339 -11.90 -7.82 18.12
CA TYR A 339 -11.57 -7.34 19.46
C TYR A 339 -10.75 -6.04 19.40
N HIS A 340 -11.25 -4.97 20.00
CA HIS A 340 -10.51 -3.71 20.15
C HIS A 340 -10.15 -3.39 21.61
N ALA A 341 -10.80 -4.06 22.58
CA ALA A 341 -10.58 -3.86 24.01
C ALA A 341 -10.29 -5.18 24.73
#